data_AF-A0A965C4J5-F1
#
_entry.id   AF-A0A965C4J5-F1
#
_cell.length_a   1.000
_cell.length_b   1.000
_cell.length_c   1.000
_cell.angle_alpha   90.00
_cell.angle_beta   90.00
_cell.angle_gamma   90.00
#
_symmetry.space_group_name_H-M   'P 1'
#
loop_
_entity.id
_entity.type
_entity.pdbx_description
1 polymer ?
#
loop_
_entity_poly.entity_id
_entity_poly.type
_entity_poly.pdbx_seq_one_letter_code
_entity_poly.pdbx_strand_id
1 'polypeptide(L)' 'MPDQLKPLHWVGSSKKDLMAMPGDVVDVFGFALHMAQSGKKHDQAKPLKGFGG' A
#
# COMPACT_ATOMS: atom_id res chain seq x y z
N MET A 1 -20.95 -4.04 -10.29
CA MET A 1 -20.11 -2.83 -10.38
C MET A 1 -18.68 -3.29 -10.20
N PRO A 2 -17.73 -3.01 -11.10
CA PRO A 2 -16.36 -3.39 -10.83
C PRO A 2 -15.96 -2.69 -9.52
N ASP A 3 -15.51 -3.45 -8.51
CA ASP A 3 -15.01 -2.89 -7.26
C ASP A 3 -13.92 -1.88 -7.62
N GLN A 4 -14.24 -0.58 -7.59
CA GLN A 4 -13.32 0.47 -7.99
C GLN A 4 -12.22 0.53 -6.94
N LEU A 5 -11.12 -0.16 -7.21
CA LEU A 5 -9.88 -0.05 -6.47
C LEU A 5 -9.52 1.44 -6.37
N LYS A 6 -9.34 1.93 -5.14
CA LYS A 6 -8.92 3.31 -4.92
C LYS A 6 -7.59 3.54 -5.66
N PRO A 7 -7.44 4.67 -6.37
CA PRO A 7 -6.19 4.97 -7.06
C PRO A 7 -5.06 5.08 -6.05
N LEU A 8 -3.92 4.46 -6.36
CA LEU A 8 -2.72 4.56 -5.55
C LEU A 8 -1.88 5.74 -6.04
N HIS A 9 -1.63 6.70 -5.15
CA HIS A 9 -0.78 7.86 -5.43
C HIS A 9 0.57 7.71 -4.73
N TRP A 10 1.64 7.81 -5.50
CA TRP A 10 3.01 7.83 -4.97
C TRP A 10 3.42 9.26 -4.66
N VAL A 11 4.03 9.47 -3.49
CA VAL A 11 4.46 10.80 -3.04
C VAL A 11 5.99 10.83 -2.94
N GLY A 12 6.63 11.79 -3.61
CA GLY A 12 8.08 11.92 -3.60
C GLY A 12 8.80 10.67 -4.11
N SER A 13 9.77 10.17 -3.34
CA SER A 13 10.59 9.01 -3.71
C SER A 13 9.96 7.65 -3.40
N SER A 14 8.77 7.60 -2.78
CA SER A 14 8.22 6.36 -2.21
C SER A 14 8.11 5.18 -3.19
N LYS A 15 7.81 5.41 -4.48
CA LYS A 15 7.84 4.32 -5.49
C LYS A 15 9.25 3.82 -5.75
N LYS A 16 10.20 4.75 -5.92
CA LYS A 16 11.60 4.43 -6.21
C LYS A 16 12.23 3.67 -5.05
N ASP A 17 11.96 4.12 -3.82
CA ASP A 17 12.49 3.51 -2.61
C ASP A 17 11.93 2.10 -2.42
N LEU A 18 10.64 1.86 -2.71
CA LEU A 18 10.07 0.52 -2.71
C LEU A 18 10.72 -0.39 -3.75
N MET A 19 10.90 0.08 -4.98
CA MET A 19 11.51 -0.72 -6.05
C MET A 19 13.01 -1.00 -5.84
N ALA A 20 13.67 -0.29 -4.92
CA ALA A 20 15.05 -0.57 -4.52
C ALA A 20 15.16 -1.66 -3.45
N MET A 21 14.03 -2.09 -2.87
CA MET A 21 13.99 -3.18 -1.88
C MET A 21 14.10 -4.56 -2.54
N PRO A 22 14.47 -5.60 -1.77
CA PRO A 22 14.44 -6.99 -2.23
C PRO A 22 13.04 -7.41 -2.75
N GLY A 23 13.01 -8.36 -3.69
CA GLY A 23 11.78 -8.74 -4.39
C GLY A 23 10.67 -9.27 -3.47
N ASP A 24 11.04 -10.03 -2.44
CA ASP A 24 10.11 -10.51 -1.41
C ASP A 24 9.43 -9.36 -0.65
N VAL A 25 10.16 -8.28 -0.38
CA VAL A 25 9.59 -7.08 0.26
C VAL A 25 8.62 -6.38 -0.70
N VAL A 26 9.00 -6.26 -1.98
CA VAL A 26 8.14 -5.65 -3.01
C VAL A 26 6.83 -6.42 -3.17
N ASP A 27 6.88 -7.76 -3.15
CA ASP A 27 5.70 -8.62 -3.27
C ASP A 27 4.72 -8.42 -2.10
N VAL A 28 5.26 -8.42 -0.86
CA VAL A 28 4.45 -8.19 0.35
C VAL A 28 3.79 -6.80 0.32
N PHE A 29 4.55 -5.77 -0.04
CA PHE A 29 4.00 -4.42 -0.17
C PHE A 29 2.98 -4.33 -1.31
N GLY A 30 3.20 -4.99 -2.44
CA GLY A 30 2.25 -5.05 -3.55
C GLY A 30 0.89 -5.61 -3.10
N PHE A 31 0.90 -6.70 -2.33
CA PHE A 31 -0.32 -7.27 -1.75
C PHE A 31 -0.98 -6.33 -0.73
N ALA A 32 -0.19 -5.71 0.16
CA ALA A 32 -0.69 -4.76 1.14
C ALA A 32 -1.35 -3.53 0.48
N LEU A 33 -0.75 -3.01 -0.59
CA LEU A 33 -1.28 -1.89 -1.37
C LEU A 33 -2.58 -2.29 -2.07
N HIS A 34 -2.64 -3.47 -2.68
CA HIS A 34 -3.88 -3.96 -3.31
C HIS A 34 -5.04 -4.07 -2.30
N MET A 35 -4.77 -4.56 -1.09
CA MET A 35 -5.77 -4.57 -0.02
C MET A 35 -6.20 -3.15 0.36
N ALA A 36 -5.26 -2.21 0.49
CA ALA A 36 -5.59 -0.81 0.77
C ALA A 36 -6.46 -0.19 -0.34
N GLN A 37 -6.18 -0.50 -1.60
CA GLN A 37 -6.99 -0.06 -2.74
C GLN A 37 -8.41 -0.66 -2.70
N SER A 38 -8.54 -1.89 -2.22
CA SER A 38 -9.82 -2.58 -1.99
C SER A 38 -10.55 -2.09 -0.72
N GLY A 39 -10.00 -1.11 0.00
CA GLY A 39 -10.56 -0.60 1.25
C GLY A 39 -10.32 -1.50 2.48
N LYS A 40 -9.47 -2.52 2.35
CA LYS A 40 -9.04 -3.40 3.43
C LYS A 40 -7.67 -2.94 3.97
N LYS A 41 -7.16 -3.64 4.99
CA LYS A 41 -5.86 -3.36 5.61
C LYS A 41 -5.07 -4.65 5.73
N HIS A 42 -3.78 -4.62 5.42
CA HIS A 42 -2.89 -5.75 5.65
C HIS A 42 -2.73 -6.00 7.17
N ASP A 43 -2.66 -7.25 7.62
CA ASP A 43 -2.58 -7.60 9.05
C ASP A 43 -1.41 -6.94 9.77
N GLN A 44 -0.28 -6.78 9.06
CA GLN A 44 0.93 -6.12 9.56
C GLN A 44 0.88 -4.58 9.49
N ALA A 45 -0.15 -3.98 8.87
CA ALA A 45 -0.22 -2.53 8.72
C ALA A 45 -0.78 -1.87 9.98
N LYS A 46 0.03 -1.03 10.63
CA LYS A 46 -0.37 -0.26 11.82
C LYS A 46 -0.87 1.14 11.44
N PRO A 47 -2.14 1.51 11.71
CA PRO A 47 -2.62 2.87 11.52
C PRO A 47 -1.81 3.84 12.39
N LEU A 48 -1.42 4.98 11.80
CA LEU A 48 -0.82 6.07 12.54
C LEU A 48 -1.91 6.85 13.30
N LYS A 49 -1.67 7.09 14.59
CA LYS A 49 -2.60 7.86 15.43
C LYS A 49 -2.59 9.33 15.00
N GLY A 50 -3.77 9.94 14.90
CA GLY A 50 -3.92 11.36 14.55
C GLY A 50 -4.10 11.65 13.06
N PHE A 51 -4.06 10.64 12.18
CA PHE A 51 -4.17 10.81 10.73
C PHE A 51 -5.46 10.25 10.09
N GLY A 52 -6.49 9.95 10.88
CA GLY A 52 -7.83 9.64 10.34
C GLY A 52 -8.02 8.26 9.67
N GLY A 53 -7.05 7.34 9.75
CA GLY A 53 -7.21 5.92 9.37
C GLY A 53 -6.15 5.37 8.42
#